data_AF-A0A6C1BXD3-F1
#
_entry.id   AF-A0A6C1BXD3-F1
#
_cell.length_a   1.000
_cell.length_b   1.000
_cell.length_c   1.000
_cell.angle_alpha   90.00
_cell.angle_beta   90.00
_cell.angle_gamma   90.00
#
_symmetry.space_group_name_H-M   'P 1'
#
loop_
_entity.id
_entity.type
_entity.pdbx_description
1 polymer ?
#
loop_
_entity_poly.entity_id
_entity_poly.type
_entity_poly.pdbx_seq_one_letter_code
_entity_poly.pdbx_strand_id
1 'polypeptide(L)'
;MGAVRVWRSVRRADGPAAYAVVAVNLLLCPALLTMMTGGALGFEATTREEELAAQALGARIFGCWLVGGLVVFSALGMARSLVGHLATLLLTPAVLLSVLFLL
;
A
#
# COMPACT_ATOMS: atom_id res chain seq x y z
N MET A 1 -9.40 -2.76 34.50
CA MET A 1 -9.93 -1.49 33.93
C MET A 1 -9.03 -0.83 32.87
N GLY A 2 -7.91 -1.44 32.43
CA GLY A 2 -7.01 -0.81 31.44
C GLY A 2 -7.38 -1.03 29.96
N ALA A 3 -7.87 -2.21 29.58
CA ALA A 3 -8.09 -2.59 28.19
C ALA A 3 -9.09 -1.68 27.43
N VAL A 4 -10.19 -1.29 28.08
CA VAL A 4 -11.20 -0.40 27.46
C VAL A 4 -10.67 1.01 27.22
N ARG A 5 -9.75 1.48 28.07
CA ARG A 5 -9.14 2.82 27.96
C ARG A 5 -8.12 2.85 26.82
N VAL A 6 -7.31 1.80 26.70
CA VAL A 6 -6.38 1.59 25.58
C VAL A 6 -7.15 1.44 24.26
N TRP A 7 -8.24 0.68 24.25
CA TRP A 7 -9.06 0.51 23.04
C TRP A 7 -9.68 1.84 22.58
N ARG A 8 -10.15 2.68 23.50
CA ARG A 8 -10.63 4.04 23.17
C ARG A 8 -9.52 4.97 22.68
N SER A 9 -8.30 4.88 23.20
CA SER A 9 -7.19 5.72 22.71
C SER A 9 -6.76 5.32 21.30
N VAL A 10 -6.69 4.01 21.02
CA VAL A 10 -6.42 3.46 19.68
C VAL A 10 -7.47 3.98 18.69
N ARG A 11 -8.76 3.92 19.04
CA ARG A 11 -9.84 4.45 18.18
C ARG A 11 -9.75 5.96 17.92
N ARG A 12 -9.24 6.75 18.87
CA ARG A 12 -9.00 8.19 18.67
C ARG A 12 -7.84 8.45 17.72
N ALA A 13 -6.84 7.56 17.70
CA ALA A 13 -5.71 7.63 16.78
C ALA A 13 -6.06 7.22 15.34
N ASP A 14 -7.24 6.64 15.09
CA ASP A 14 -7.67 6.21 13.74
C ASP A 14 -7.67 7.36 12.72
N GLY A 15 -8.02 8.58 13.14
CA GLY A 15 -7.98 9.77 12.27
C GLY A 15 -6.57 10.09 11.73
N PRO A 16 -5.60 10.42 12.61
CA PRO A 16 -4.23 10.69 12.17
C PRO A 16 -3.55 9.47 11.54
N ALA A 17 -3.84 8.26 12.03
CA ALA A 17 -3.32 7.03 11.42
C ALA A 17 -3.80 6.87 9.97
N ALA A 18 -5.08 7.16 9.68
CA ALA A 18 -5.61 7.08 8.32
C ALA A 18 -4.85 8.01 7.37
N TYR A 19 -4.52 9.23 7.79
CA TYR A 19 -3.74 10.16 6.96
C TYR A 19 -2.33 9.63 6.68
N ALA A 20 -1.65 9.12 7.71
CA ALA A 20 -0.32 8.53 7.56
C ALA A 20 -0.34 7.31 6.62
N VAL A 21 -1.33 6.42 6.77
CA VAL A 21 -1.51 5.24 5.91
C VAL A 21 -1.75 5.63 4.46
N VAL A 22 -2.62 6.61 4.22
CA VAL A 22 -2.88 7.14 2.87
C VAL A 22 -1.60 7.70 2.25
N ALA A 23 -0.84 8.52 2.99
CA ALA A 23 0.42 9.09 2.51
C ALA A 23 1.46 8.01 2.17
N VAL A 24 1.60 6.99 3.04
CA VAL A 24 2.52 5.87 2.80
C VAL A 24 2.10 5.06 1.57
N ASN A 25 0.81 4.76 1.41
CA ASN A 25 0.32 4.02 0.25
C ASN A 25 0.49 4.78 -1.06
N LEU A 26 0.32 6.12 -1.03
CA LEU A 26 0.55 6.99 -2.18
C LEU A 26 2.03 7.03 -2.60
N LEU A 27 2.98 6.76 -1.70
CA LEU A 27 4.40 6.61 -2.03
C LEU A 27 4.76 5.18 -2.44
N LEU A 28 4.19 4.20 -1.75
CA LEU A 28 4.47 2.79 -1.99
C LEU A 28 3.99 2.33 -3.37
N CYS A 29 2.77 2.69 -3.77
CA CYS A 29 2.21 2.28 -5.07
C CYS A 29 3.05 2.70 -6.27
N PRO A 30 3.44 3.99 -6.44
CA PRO A 30 4.30 4.37 -7.56
C PRO A 30 5.69 3.77 -7.47
N ALA A 31 6.26 3.62 -6.27
CA ALA A 31 7.57 2.97 -6.10
C ALA A 31 7.55 1.49 -6.51
N LEU A 32 6.49 0.76 -6.17
CA LEU A 32 6.31 -0.62 -6.63
C LEU A 32 6.06 -0.67 -8.14
N LEU A 33 5.28 0.26 -8.69
CA LEU A 33 4.98 0.29 -10.11
C LEU A 33 6.23 0.56 -10.96
N THR A 34 7.07 1.53 -10.57
CA THR A 34 8.34 1.80 -11.25
C THR A 34 9.32 0.64 -11.13
N MET A 35 9.33 -0.05 -9.99
CA MET A 35 10.13 -1.26 -9.80
C MET A 35 9.68 -2.39 -10.75
N MET A 36 8.37 -2.60 -10.91
CA MET A 36 7.82 -3.67 -11.74
C MET A 36 7.97 -3.41 -13.26
N THR A 37 8.06 -2.15 -13.68
CA THR A 37 8.27 -1.78 -15.08
C THR A 37 9.75 -1.66 -15.47
N GLY A 38 10.69 -1.90 -14.54
CA GLY A 38 12.13 -1.73 -14.78
C GLY A 38 12.56 -0.26 -14.93
N GLY A 39 11.68 0.70 -14.62
CA GLY A 39 11.94 2.13 -14.69
C GLY A 39 12.45 2.75 -13.37
N ALA A 40 12.64 1.93 -12.34
CA ALA A 40 13.23 2.38 -11.08
C ALA A 40 14.74 2.63 -11.28
N LEU A 41 15.19 3.85 -10.96
CA LEU A 41 16.61 4.23 -11.01
C LEU A 41 17.43 3.24 -10.16
N GLY A 42 18.23 2.38 -10.84
CA GLY A 42 19.04 1.34 -10.21
C GLY A 42 18.51 -0.10 -10.29
N PHE A 43 17.32 -0.32 -10.89
CA PHE A 43 16.74 -1.63 -11.21
C PHE A 43 16.32 -1.70 -12.68
N GLU A 44 17.21 -1.27 -13.59
CA GLU A 44 17.03 -1.53 -15.01
C GLU A 44 17.13 -3.04 -15.24
N ALA A 45 15.98 -3.69 -15.40
CA ALA A 45 15.92 -5.09 -15.80
C ALA A 45 16.51 -5.19 -17.21
N THR A 46 17.69 -5.78 -17.32
CA THR A 46 18.39 -5.93 -18.61
C THR A 46 17.94 -7.19 -19.33
N THR A 47 17.28 -8.11 -18.62
CA THR A 47 16.75 -9.36 -19.14
C THR A 47 15.27 -9.55 -18.81
N ARG A 48 14.58 -10.37 -19.61
CA ARG A 48 13.18 -10.71 -19.40
C ARG A 48 12.94 -11.49 -18.10
N GLU A 49 13.92 -12.27 -17.65
CA GLU A 49 13.84 -13.02 -16.39
C GLU A 49 13.88 -12.08 -15.17
N GLU A 50 14.75 -11.07 -15.20
CA GLU A 50 14.82 -10.03 -14.15
C GLU A 50 13.51 -9.23 -14.06
N GLU A 51 12.92 -8.89 -15.20
CA GLU A 51 11.63 -8.19 -15.25
C GLU A 51 10.52 -9.01 -14.59
N LEU A 52 10.43 -10.30 -14.90
CA LEU A 52 9.45 -11.21 -14.30
C LEU A 52 9.69 -11.41 -12.80
N ALA A 53 10.95 -11.49 -12.37
CA ALA A 53 11.30 -11.59 -10.96
C ALA A 53 10.93 -10.32 -10.18
N ALA A 54 11.19 -9.14 -10.77
CA ALA A 54 10.80 -7.85 -10.19
C ALA A 54 9.27 -7.71 -10.10
N GLN A 55 8.53 -8.15 -11.13
CA GLN A 55 7.07 -8.19 -11.12
C GLN A 55 6.53 -9.13 -10.03
N ALA A 56 7.07 -10.35 -9.92
CA ALA A 56 6.67 -11.31 -8.91
C ALA A 56 6.94 -10.80 -7.48
N LEU A 57 8.10 -10.18 -7.28
CA LEU A 57 8.48 -9.60 -5.99
C LEU A 57 7.63 -8.38 -5.64
N GLY A 58 7.40 -7.47 -6.59
CA GLY A 58 6.51 -6.32 -6.43
C GLY A 58 5.08 -6.74 -6.09
N ALA A 59 4.54 -7.74 -6.79
CA ALA A 59 3.22 -8.32 -6.51
C ALA A 59 3.16 -8.95 -5.11
N ARG A 60 4.23 -9.64 -4.69
CA ARG A 60 4.30 -10.22 -3.35
C ARG A 60 4.34 -9.16 -2.25
N ILE A 61 5.15 -8.11 -2.41
CA ILE A 61 5.22 -6.99 -1.46
C ILE A 61 3.85 -6.30 -1.37
N PHE A 62 3.23 -6.00 -2.52
CA PHE A 62 1.91 -5.40 -2.59
C PHE A 62 0.86 -6.26 -1.88
N GLY A 63 0.83 -7.56 -2.16
CA GLY A 63 -0.10 -8.50 -1.52
C GLY A 63 0.10 -8.60 -0.01
N CYS A 64 1.34 -8.73 0.45
CA CYS A 64 1.67 -8.74 1.88
C CYS A 64 1.26 -7.43 2.58
N TRP A 65 1.47 -6.28 1.95
CA TRP A 65 1.09 -4.98 2.49
C TRP A 65 -0.43 -4.80 2.54
N LEU A 66 -1.14 -5.24 1.50
CA LEU A 66 -2.59 -5.23 1.43
C LEU A 66 -3.21 -6.08 2.56
N VAL A 67 -2.81 -7.36 2.64
CA VAL A 67 -3.34 -8.31 3.62
C VAL A 67 -2.91 -7.92 5.03
N GLY A 68 -1.66 -7.49 5.21
CA GLY A 68 -1.14 -7.04 6.51
C GLY A 68 -1.93 -5.86 7.07
N GLY A 69 -2.16 -4.82 6.26
CA GLY A 69 -2.97 -3.67 6.69
C GLY A 69 -4.43 -4.06 6.96
N LEU A 70 -5.02 -4.92 6.12
CA LEU A 70 -6.37 -5.45 6.35
C LEU A 70 -6.48 -6.13 7.73
N VAL A 71 -5.58 -7.06 8.03
CA VAL A 71 -5.58 -7.79 9.31
C VAL A 71 -5.35 -6.84 10.49
N VAL A 72 -4.35 -5.96 10.41
CA VAL A 72 -3.98 -5.05 11.51
C VAL A 72 -5.08 -4.04 11.80
N PHE A 73 -5.61 -3.35 10.78
CA PHE A 73 -6.64 -2.32 10.99
C PHE A 73 -7.98 -2.92 11.42
N SER A 74 -8.34 -4.11 10.91
CA SER A 74 -9.51 -4.85 11.37
C SER A 74 -9.36 -5.28 12.83
N ALA A 75 -8.21 -5.84 13.23
CA ALA A 75 -7.95 -6.25 14.61
C ALA A 75 -7.98 -5.06 15.59
N LEU A 76 -7.51 -3.89 15.17
CA LEU A 76 -7.53 -2.67 15.99
C LEU A 76 -8.87 -1.92 15.95
N GLY A 77 -9.81 -2.31 15.09
CA GLY A 77 -11.11 -1.64 14.91
C GLY A 77 -10.98 -0.23 14.32
N MET A 78 -9.95 0.02 13.52
CA MET A 78 -9.61 1.29 12.89
C MET A 78 -10.25 1.40 11.50
N ALA A 79 -11.55 1.71 11.46
CA ALA A 79 -12.34 1.69 10.23
C ALA A 79 -11.87 2.74 9.21
N ARG A 80 -11.46 3.94 9.63
CA ARG A 80 -11.00 4.98 8.68
C ARG A 80 -9.67 4.60 8.06
N SER A 81 -8.73 4.11 8.87
CA SER A 81 -7.43 3.63 8.38
C SER A 81 -7.62 2.45 7.42
N LEU A 82 -8.53 1.52 7.73
CA LEU A 82 -8.85 0.40 6.85
C LEU A 82 -9.42 0.86 5.49
N VAL A 83 -10.40 1.77 5.51
CA VAL A 83 -11.00 2.29 4.27
C VAL A 83 -9.97 3.08 3.47
N GLY A 84 -9.17 3.93 4.12
CA GLY A 84 -8.10 4.67 3.47
C GLY A 84 -7.04 3.75 2.85
N HIS A 85 -6.67 2.67 3.57
CA HIS A 85 -5.74 1.65 3.09
C HIS A 85 -6.23 0.96 1.83
N LEU A 86 -7.46 0.46 1.85
CA LEU A 86 -8.07 -0.22 0.70
C LEU A 86 -8.29 0.73 -0.47
N ALA A 87 -8.84 1.91 -0.22
CA ALA A 87 -9.11 2.89 -1.25
C ALA A 87 -7.82 3.29 -1.98
N THR A 88 -6.75 3.57 -1.25
CA THR A 88 -5.47 3.96 -1.88
C THR A 88 -4.79 2.80 -2.58
N LEU A 89 -4.72 1.61 -1.98
CA LEU A 89 -4.10 0.47 -2.64
C LEU A 89 -4.84 0.00 -3.90
N LEU A 90 -6.14 0.28 -4.04
CA LEU A 90 -6.89 -0.07 -5.25
C LEU A 90 -6.91 1.08 -6.27
N LEU A 91 -7.22 2.31 -5.82
CA LEU A 91 -7.38 3.45 -6.72
C LEU A 91 -6.04 3.97 -7.23
N THR A 92 -5.00 4.04 -6.39
CA THR A 92 -3.71 4.59 -6.80
C THR A 92 -3.08 3.82 -7.95
N PRO A 93 -2.92 2.48 -7.91
CA PRO A 93 -2.38 1.76 -9.07
C PRO A 93 -3.30 1.82 -10.28
N ALA A 94 -4.63 1.81 -10.11
CA ALA A 94 -5.55 1.97 -11.23
C ALA A 94 -5.40 3.32 -11.94
N VAL A 95 -5.27 4.41 -11.17
CA VAL A 95 -5.04 5.76 -11.71
C VAL A 95 -3.67 5.84 -12.39
N LEU A 96 -2.61 5.33 -11.76
CA LEU A 96 -1.27 5.34 -12.34
C LEU A 96 -1.21 4.56 -13.66
N LEU A 97 -1.83 3.38 -13.72
CA LEU A 97 -1.95 2.60 -14.95
C LEU A 97 -2.76 3.32 -16.03
N SER A 98 -3.86 3.97 -15.65
CA SER A 98 -4.68 4.75 -16.59
C SER A 98 -3.90 5.94 -17.16
N VAL A 99 -3.14 6.64 -16.32
CA VAL A 99 -2.26 7.74 -16.74
C VAL A 99 -1.18 7.22 -17.68
N LEU A 100 -0.51 6.12 -17.33
CA LEU A 100 0.51 5.48 -18.18
C LEU A 100 -0.05 5.05 -19.54
N PHE A 101 -1.29 4.57 -19.60
CA PHE A 101 -1.94 4.16 -20.85
C PHE A 101 -2.38 5.35 -21.72
N LEU A 102 -2.66 6.51 -21.11
CA LEU A 102 -3.07 7.72 -21.82
C LEU A 102 -1.90 8.57 -22.33
N LEU A 103 -0.70 8.37 -21.78
CA LEU A 103 0.56 9.00 -22.19
C LEU A 103 1.17 8.30 -23.41
#